data_AF-A0A960ESP2-F1
#
_entry.id   AF-A0A960ESP2-F1
#
_cell.length_a   1.000
_cell.length_b   1.000
_cell.length_c   1.000
_cell.angle_alpha   90.00
_cell.angle_beta   90.00
_cell.angle_gamma   90.00
#
_symmetry.space_group_name_H-M   'P 1'
#
loop_
_entity.id
_entity.type
_entity.pdbx_description
1 polymer ?
#
loop_
_entity_poly.entity_id
_entity_poly.type
_entity_poly.pdbx_seq_one_letter_code
_entity_poly.pdbx_strand_id
1 'polypeptide(L)' 'LGSVSTSMTINGPAATLMAMYIAVAENNGVARSDLAGTIQNDILKEYQAQKEYLYPPRPSMR' A
#
# COMPACT_ATOMS: atom_id res chain seq x y z
N LEU A 1 11.32 11.73 0.97
CA LEU A 1 10.10 11.00 1.38
C LEU A 1 9.30 11.78 2.42
N GLY A 2 9.90 12.27 3.52
CA GLY A 2 9.16 12.99 4.58
C GLY A 2 8.61 14.39 4.24
N SER A 3 8.89 14.93 3.06
CA SER A 3 8.43 16.27 2.63
C SER A 3 7.36 16.24 1.54
N VAL A 4 7.00 15.07 1.02
CA VAL A 4 6.07 14.91 -0.11
C VAL A 4 5.05 13.82 0.25
N SER A 5 3.77 14.13 0.06
CA SER A 5 2.71 13.14 0.18
C SER A 5 2.69 12.21 -1.04
N THR A 6 2.78 10.90 -0.81
CA THR A 6 2.84 9.89 -1.88
C THR A 6 1.54 9.11 -1.98
N SER A 7 0.90 9.07 -3.15
CA SER A 7 -0.28 8.23 -3.40
C SER A 7 0.12 6.96 -4.13
N MET A 8 -0.28 5.80 -3.62
CA MET A 8 -0.04 4.49 -4.22
C MET A 8 -1.39 3.83 -4.59
N THR A 9 -1.71 3.82 -5.88
CA THR A 9 -2.88 3.12 -6.45
C THR A 9 -2.59 1.62 -6.54
N ILE A 10 -2.55 0.94 -5.40
CA ILE A 10 -2.22 -0.49 -5.31
C ILE A 10 -3.15 -1.23 -4.35
N ASN A 11 -3.57 -2.45 -4.75
CA ASN A 11 -4.47 -3.32 -3.98
C ASN A 11 -3.86 -4.70 -3.74
N GLY A 12 -3.83 -5.59 -4.74
CA GLY A 12 -3.34 -6.99 -4.56
C GLY A 12 -2.04 -7.14 -3.75
N PRO A 13 -0.92 -6.50 -4.14
CA PRO A 13 0.34 -6.55 -3.41
C PRO A 13 0.54 -5.37 -2.45
N ALA A 14 -0.53 -4.69 -2.01
CA ALA A 14 -0.46 -3.45 -1.22
C ALA A 14 0.40 -3.58 0.04
N ALA A 15 0.23 -4.67 0.82
CA ALA A 15 1.01 -4.89 2.03
C ALA A 15 2.52 -4.98 1.75
N THR A 16 2.91 -5.70 0.69
CA THR A 16 4.31 -5.85 0.29
C THR A 16 4.92 -4.53 -0.16
N LEU A 17 4.21 -3.77 -1.02
CA LEU A 17 4.73 -2.48 -1.48
C LEU A 17 4.76 -1.43 -0.38
N MET A 18 3.80 -1.45 0.56
CA MET A 18 3.85 -0.59 1.74
C MET A 18 5.08 -0.88 2.60
N ALA A 19 5.40 -2.17 2.82
CA ALA A 19 6.59 -2.55 3.56
C ALA A 19 7.88 -2.10 2.85
N MET A 20 7.96 -2.25 1.54
CA MET A 20 9.08 -1.75 0.73
C MET A 20 9.21 -0.23 0.80
N TYR A 21 8.09 0.50 0.70
CA TYR A 21 8.05 1.96 0.80
C TYR A 21 8.59 2.44 2.16
N ILE A 22 8.14 1.83 3.25
CA ILE A 22 8.63 2.10 4.60
C ILE A 22 10.13 1.80 4.71
N ALA A 23 10.59 0.64 4.21
CA ALA A 23 12.00 0.26 4.29
C ALA A 23 12.90 1.26 3.53
N VAL A 24 12.46 1.76 2.37
CA VAL A 24 13.16 2.80 1.62
C VAL A 24 13.17 4.12 2.39
N ALA A 25 12.08 4.49 3.07
CA ALA A 25 12.04 5.69 3.91
C ALA A 25 13.06 5.62 5.06
N GLU A 26 13.07 4.51 5.81
CA GLU A 26 14.01 4.28 6.91
C GLU A 26 15.46 4.30 6.42
N ASN A 27 15.76 3.66 5.29
CA ASN A 27 17.09 3.67 4.68
C ASN A 27 17.54 5.07 4.24
N ASN A 28 16.59 5.97 3.96
CA ASN A 28 16.85 7.38 3.66
C ASN A 28 16.83 8.29 4.91
N GLY A 29 16.81 7.71 6.11
CA GLY A 29 16.81 8.46 7.37
C GLY A 29 15.51 9.21 7.67
N VAL A 30 14.40 8.85 7.00
CA VAL A 30 13.08 9.43 7.23
C VAL A 30 12.33 8.57 8.25
N ALA A 31 11.89 9.18 9.37
CA ALA A 31 11.09 8.47 10.35
C ALA A 31 9.71 8.11 9.78
N ARG A 32 9.15 6.96 10.19
CA ARG A 32 7.82 6.52 9.71
C ARG A 32 6.71 7.54 10.02
N SER A 33 6.83 8.25 11.15
CA SER A 33 5.90 9.32 11.56
C SER A 33 5.85 10.48 10.58
N ASP A 34 6.90 10.66 9.78
CA ASP A 34 7.04 11.78 8.86
C ASP A 34 6.55 11.41 7.46
N LEU A 35 6.12 10.16 7.25
CA LEU A 35 5.54 9.72 5.98
C LEU A 35 4.09 10.17 5.86
N ALA A 36 3.81 10.90 4.78
CA ALA A 36 2.46 11.29 4.39
C ALA A 36 2.10 10.60 3.06
N GLY A 37 0.86 10.15 2.94
CA GLY A 37 0.42 9.50 1.71
C GLY A 37 -0.86 8.71 1.87
N THR A 38 -1.21 8.02 0.78
CA THR A 38 -2.33 7.10 0.72
C THR A 38 -1.92 5.82 0.03
N ILE A 39 -2.54 4.72 0.44
CA ILE A 39 -2.53 3.46 -0.28
C ILE A 39 -3.99 3.12 -0.58
N GLN A 40 -4.29 2.69 -1.80
CA GLN A 40 -5.69 2.44 -2.18
C GLN A 40 -6.29 1.32 -1.31
N ASN A 41 -5.64 0.16 -1.26
CA ASN A 41 -5.95 -0.97 -0.38
C ASN A 41 -7.45 -1.29 -0.20
N ASP A 42 -8.23 -1.14 -1.28
CA ASP A 42 -9.64 -1.50 -1.32
C ASP A 42 -9.74 -2.77 -2.17
N ILE A 43 -9.75 -3.91 -1.49
CA ILE A 43 -9.80 -5.21 -2.16
C ILE A 43 -11.22 -5.59 -2.60
N LEU A 44 -12.27 -5.05 -1.97
CA LEU A 44 -13.64 -5.44 -2.30
C LEU A 44 -14.04 -4.95 -3.70
N LYS A 45 -13.64 -3.73 -4.08
CA LYS A 45 -13.83 -3.26 -5.46
C LYS A 45 -13.04 -4.08 -6.49
N GLU A 46 -11.95 -4.75 -6.10
CA GLU A 46 -11.18 -5.59 -7.03
C GLU A 46 -12.00 -6.78 -7.47
N TYR A 47 -12.70 -7.42 -6.54
CA TYR A 47 -13.62 -8.51 -6.87
C TYR A 47 -14.82 -8.02 -7.69
N GLN A 48 -15.31 -6.80 -7.44
CA GLN A 48 -16.46 -6.26 -8.17
C GLN A 48 -16.10 -5.79 -9.59
N ALA A 49 -15.04 -5.00 -9.75
CA ALA A 49 -14.79 -4.24 -10.97
C ALA A 49 -13.34 -4.30 -11.49
N GLN A 50 -12.33 -3.96 -10.68
CA GLN A 50 -10.97 -3.68 -11.17
C GLN A 50 -10.11 -4.94 -11.44
N LYS A 51 -10.41 -6.07 -10.78
CA LYS A 51 -9.86 -7.42 -11.04
C LYS A 51 -8.36 -7.61 -10.77
N GLU A 52 -7.74 -6.77 -9.95
CA GLU A 52 -6.34 -6.86 -9.52
C GLU A 52 -6.19 -7.50 -8.13
N TYR A 53 -6.69 -8.74 -7.96
CA TYR A 53 -6.59 -9.51 -6.72
C TYR A 53 -5.64 -10.70 -6.86
N LEU A 54 -4.94 -11.03 -5.77
CA LEU A 54 -4.02 -12.18 -5.71
C LEU A 54 -4.60 -13.38 -4.95
N TYR A 55 -5.42 -13.13 -3.93
CA TYR A 55 -5.99 -14.16 -3.07
C TYR A 55 -7.52 -14.18 -3.16
N PRO A 56 -8.20 -15.25 -2.66
CA PRO A 56 -9.64 -15.23 -2.47
C PRO A 56 -10.11 -14.12 -1.49
N PRO A 57 -11.40 -13.73 -1.48
CA PRO A 57 -11.87 -12.58 -0.69
C PRO A 57 -11.55 -12.65 0.81
N ARG A 58 -11.74 -13.81 1.45
CA ARG A 58 -11.49 -13.97 2.89
C ARG A 58 -10.02 -13.73 3.28
N PRO A 59 -9.02 -14.40 2.67
CA PRO A 59 -7.62 -14.14 2.99
C PRO A 59 -7.16 -12.73 2.61
N SER A 60 -7.78 -12.05 1.64
CA SER A 60 -7.40 -10.68 1.29
C SER A 60 -7.92 -9.61 2.25
N MET A 61 -8.90 -9.92 3.09
CA MET A 61 -9.41 -9.02 4.14
C MET A 61 -8.65 -9.14 5.46
N ARG A 62 -7.68 -10.06 5.53
CA ARG A 62 -6.90 -10.35 6.74
C ARG A 62 -5.72 -9.40 6.88
#